data_AF-A0A524E900-F1
#
_entry.id   AF-A0A524E900-F1
#
_cell.length_a   1.000
_cell.length_b   1.000
_cell.length_c   1.000
_cell.angle_alpha   90.00
_cell.angle_beta   90.00
_cell.angle_gamma   90.00
#
_symmetry.space_group_name_H-M   'P 1'
#
loop_
_entity.id
_entity.type
_entity.pdbx_description
1 polymer ?
#
loop_
_entity_poly.entity_id
_entity_poly.type
_entity_poly.pdbx_seq_one_letter_code
_entity_poly.pdbx_strand_id
1 'polypeptide(L)' 'MSRQDLISTTYMPPRTVNYALSRLKDLGLVREEEHAEDGRMAVYALTQTPF' A
#
# COMPACT_ATOMS: atom_id res chain seq x y z
N MET A 1 5.90 1.09 2.33
CA MET A 1 5.20 2.14 3.12
C MET A 1 4.00 1.52 3.81
N SER A 2 3.73 1.85 5.07
CA SER A 2 2.51 1.40 5.73
C SER A 2 1.29 2.18 5.23
N ARG A 3 0.08 1.69 5.51
CA ARG A 3 -1.16 2.45 5.27
C ARG A 3 -1.15 3.80 6.00
N GLN A 4 -0.63 3.83 7.23
CA GLN A 4 -0.57 5.04 8.04
C GLN A 4 0.29 6.10 7.37
N ASP A 5 1.44 5.69 6.80
CA ASP A 5 2.34 6.58 6.06
C ASP A 5 1.67 7.13 4.81
N LEU A 6 0.92 6.30 4.08
CA LEU A 6 0.20 6.75 2.90
C LEU A 6 -0.87 7.79 3.25
N ILE A 7 -1.61 7.60 4.34
CA ILE A 7 -2.59 8.59 4.82
C ILE A 7 -1.89 9.90 5.20
N SER A 8 -0.79 9.84 5.95
CA SER A 8 -0.11 11.04 6.45
C SER A 8 0.63 11.82 5.35
N THR A 9 1.14 11.13 4.33
CA THR A 9 1.92 11.75 3.25
C THR A 9 1.06 12.24 2.08
N THR A 10 -0.09 11.60 1.83
CA THR A 10 -1.00 12.01 0.75
C THR A 10 -2.12 12.94 1.24
N TYR A 11 -2.29 13.06 2.56
CA TYR A 11 -3.38 13.79 3.20
C TYR A 11 -4.79 13.32 2.78
N MET A 12 -4.87 12.11 2.22
CA MET A 12 -6.13 11.52 1.79
C MET A 12 -6.85 10.85 2.96
N PRO A 13 -8.20 10.86 2.98
CA PRO A 13 -8.97 10.10 3.97
C PRO A 13 -8.62 8.60 3.94
N PRO A 14 -8.67 7.89 5.08
CA PRO A 14 -8.36 6.46 5.15
C PRO A 14 -9.15 5.60 4.16
N ARG A 15 -10.42 5.93 3.92
CA ARG A 15 -11.24 5.20 2.93
C ARG A 15 -10.73 5.37 1.49
N THR A 16 -10.27 6.56 1.15
CA THR A 16 -9.71 6.86 -0.17
C THR A 16 -8.40 6.11 -0.38
N VAL A 17 -7.53 6.08 0.64
CA VAL A 17 -6.29 5.30 0.60
C VAL A 17 -6.57 3.81 0.43
N ASN A 18 -7.52 3.25 1.20
CA ASN A 18 -7.92 1.85 1.06
C ASN A 18 -8.46 1.53 -0.35
N TYR A 19 -9.31 2.40 -0.89
CA TYR A 19 -9.84 2.24 -2.24
C TYR A 19 -8.71 2.26 -3.27
N ALA A 20 -7.81 3.24 -3.20
CA ALA A 20 -6.67 3.35 -4.10
C ALA A 20 -5.76 2.10 -4.03
N LEU A 21 -5.42 1.64 -2.82
CA LEU A 21 -4.61 0.44 -2.62
C LEU A 21 -5.28 -0.81 -3.21
N SER A 22 -6.59 -0.98 -3.01
CA SER A 22 -7.32 -2.09 -3.63
C SER A 22 -7.22 -2.04 -5.16
N ARG A 23 -7.44 -0.87 -5.77
CA ARG A 23 -7.35 -0.72 -7.23
C ARG A 23 -5.94 -0.96 -7.76
N LEU A 24 -4.92 -0.47 -7.06
CA LEU A 24 -3.52 -0.68 -7.45
C LEU A 24 -3.10 -2.15 -7.31
N LYS A 25 -3.62 -2.87 -6.31
CA LYS A 25 -3.44 -4.32 -6.18
C LYS A 25 -4.11 -5.09 -7.31
N ASP A 26 -5.36 -4.73 -7.64
CA ASP A 26 -6.10 -5.34 -8.77
C ASP A 26 -5.36 -5.16 -10.10
N LEU A 27 -4.67 -4.03 -10.27
CA LEU A 27 -3.85 -3.73 -11.45
C LEU A 27 -2.46 -4.37 -11.41
N GLY A 28 -2.10 -5.04 -10.31
CA GLY A 28 -0.78 -5.65 -10.13
C GLY A 28 0.36 -4.62 -10.07
N LEU A 29 0.08 -3.38 -9.64
CA LEU A 29 1.06 -2.29 -9.55
C LEU A 29 1.69 -2.18 -8.15
N VAL A 30 1.01 -2.70 -7.13
CA VAL A 30 1.51 -2.76 -5.76
C VAL A 30 1.32 -4.15 -5.19
N ARG A 31 2.27 -4.56 -4.35
CA ARG A 31 2.19 -5.78 -3.54
C ARG A 31 2.10 -5.40 -2.07
N GLU A 32 1.30 -6.19 -1.35
CA GLU A 32 1.19 -6.12 0.10
C GLU A 32 2.11 -7.18 0.70
N GLU A 33 3.00 -6.75 1.58
CA GLU A 33 3.92 -7.61 2.32
C GLU A 33 3.69 -7.43 3.82
N GLU A 34 4.03 -8.45 4.59
CA GLU A 34 4.10 -8.33 6.05
C GLU A 34 5.35 -7.55 6.44
N HIS A 35 5.22 -6.64 7.40
CA HIS A 35 6.35 -5.88 7.90
C HIS A 35 7.35 -6.82 8.58
N ALA A 36 8.63 -6.71 8.21
CA ALA A 36 9.68 -7.63 8.67
C ALA A 36 9.85 -7.66 10.21
N GLU A 37 9.54 -6.55 10.89
CA GLU A 37 9.65 -6.42 12.35
C GLU A 37 8.33 -6.70 13.09
N ASP A 38 7.18 -6.58 12.42
CA ASP A 38 5.86 -6.80 13.02
C ASP A 38 4.90 -7.39 11.97
N GLY A 39 4.74 -8.70 11.98
CA GLY A 39 3.86 -9.41 11.04
C GLY A 39 2.38 -9.02 11.10
N ARG A 40 1.97 -8.17 12.06
CA ARG A 40 0.61 -7.61 12.12
C ARG A 40 0.46 -6.34 11.29
N MET A 41 1.55 -5.75 10.82
CA MET A 41 1.54 -4.54 10.00
C MET A 41 1.72 -4.88 8.52
N ALA A 42 0.79 -4.40 7.70
CA ALA A 42 0.90 -4.47 6.25
C ALA A 42 1.73 -3.30 5.70
N VAL A 43 2.68 -3.62 4.83
CA VAL A 43 3.41 -2.65 4.02
C VAL A 43 3.14 -2.83 2.54
N TYR A 44 3.08 -1.72 1.82
CA TYR A 44 2.87 -1.69 0.38
C TYR A 44 4.17 -1.31 -0.32
N ALA A 45 4.51 -2.09 -1.33
CA ALA A 45 5.66 -1.88 -2.22
C ALA A 45 5.20 -1.85 -3.68
N LEU A 46 5.90 -1.08 -4.53
CA LEU A 46 5.68 -1.12 -5.97
C LEU A 46 6.13 -2.47 -6.51
N THR A 47 5.36 -3.02 -7.44
CA THR A 47 5.81 -4.18 -8.22
C THR A 47 6.88 -3.73 -9.21
N GLN A 48 7.91 -4.55 -9.44
CA GLN A 48 8.77 -4.40 -10.62
C GLN A 48 7.95 -4.76 -11.85
N THR A 49 7.26 -3.77 -12.42
CA THR A 49 6.65 -3.91 -13.75
C THR A 49 7.78 -3.94 -14.79
N PRO A 50 7.85 -4.99 -15.64
CA PRO A 50 8.78 -5.00 -16.76
C PRO A 50 8.25 -4.00 -17.79
N PHE A 51 8.81 -2.79 -17.80
CA PHE A 51 8.68 -1.86 -18.93
C PHE A 51 9.91 -2.01 -19.82
#